data_AF-A0A3M1MV81-F1
#
_entry.id   AF-A0A3M1MV81-F1
#
_cell.length_a   1.000
_cell.length_b   1.000
_cell.length_c   1.000
_cell.angle_alpha   90.00
_cell.angle_beta   90.00
_cell.angle_gamma   90.00
#
_symmetry.space_group_name_H-M   'P 1'
#
loop_
_entity.id
_entity.type
_entity.pdbx_description
1 polymer ?
#
loop_
_entity_poly.entity_id
_entity_poly.type
_entity_poly.pdbx_seq_one_letter_code
_entity_poly.pdbx_strand_id
1 'polypeptide(L)' 'MNEIRVCQQCGYQRGFHVSVRLSGDQGRLVLICPGCGQSYDPGWKVALEQVPPKPLVQHM' A
#
# COMPACT_ATOMS: atom_id res chain seq x y z
N MET A 1 5.73 -8.71 20.56
CA MET A 1 4.88 -7.72 19.87
C MET A 1 5.04 -8.01 18.38
N ASN A 2 3.98 -8.44 17.68
CA ASN A 2 4.04 -8.88 16.28
C ASN A 2 3.79 -7.68 15.35
N GLU A 3 4.86 -7.04 14.88
CA GLU A 3 4.81 -5.90 13.96
C GLU A 3 5.18 -6.34 12.54
N ILE A 4 4.44 -5.87 11.54
CA ILE A 4 4.74 -6.11 10.11
C ILE A 4 5.61 -4.96 9.60
N ARG A 5 6.93 -5.09 9.75
CA ARG A 5 7.89 -4.05 9.32
C ARG A 5 9.10 -4.55 8.52
N VAL A 6 9.28 -5.88 8.45
CA VAL A 6 10.44 -6.51 7.81
C VAL A 6 10.05 -7.14 6.47
N CYS A 7 10.72 -6.72 5.41
CA CYS A 7 10.61 -7.33 4.09
C CYS A 7 11.17 -8.76 4.13
N GLN A 8 10.33 -9.75 3.80
CA GLN A 8 10.73 -11.16 3.75
C GLN A 8 11.62 -11.50 2.55
N GLN A 9 11.71 -10.59 1.57
CA GLN A 9 12.58 -10.78 0.41
C GLN A 9 14.01 -10.30 0.71
N CYS A 10 14.18 -9.03 1.09
CA CYS A 10 15.50 -8.40 1.18
C CYS A 10 15.91 -8.00 2.61
N GLY A 11 15.07 -8.27 3.61
CA GLY A 11 15.36 -7.96 5.02
C GLY A 11 15.25 -6.49 5.41
N TYR A 12 14.74 -5.60 4.55
CA TYR A 12 14.50 -4.18 4.89
C TYR A 12 13.59 -4.06 6.12
N GLN A 13 13.95 -3.26 7.12
CA GLN A 13 13.31 -3.27 8.46
C GLN A 13 12.60 -1.97 8.86
N ARG A 14 12.60 -0.95 8.02
CA ARG A 14 12.05 0.38 8.35
C ARG A 14 10.59 0.55 7.93
N GLY A 15 9.86 -0.55 7.77
CA GLY A 15 8.46 -0.55 7.30
C GLY A 15 8.32 -0.53 5.79
N PHE A 16 7.09 -0.34 5.32
CA PHE A 16 6.71 -0.41 3.90
C PHE A 16 6.08 0.90 3.44
N HIS A 17 6.29 1.25 2.17
CA HIS A 17 5.44 2.24 1.51
C HIS A 17 4.04 1.65 1.34
N VAL A 18 3.03 2.49 1.48
CA VAL A 18 1.63 2.09 1.40
C VAL A 18 1.01 2.67 0.13
N SER A 19 0.37 1.82 -0.65
CA SER A 19 -0.41 2.21 -1.83
C SER A 19 -1.82 1.66 -1.74
N VAL A 20 -2.79 2.37 -2.31
CA VAL A 20 -4.18 1.90 -2.43
C VAL A 20 -4.47 1.61 -3.89
N ARG A 21 -4.80 0.35 -4.19
CA ARG A 21 -5.28 -0.06 -5.52
C ARG A 21 -6.79 -0.09 -5.52
N LEU A 22 -7.39 0.67 -6.43
CA LEU A 22 -8.85 0.70 -6.60
C LEU A 22 -9.28 -0.40 -7.57
N SER A 23 -10.38 -1.08 -7.27
CA SER A 23 -11.00 -2.10 -8.12
C SER A 23 -12.51 -2.01 -7.97
N GLY A 24 -13.16 -1.30 -8.90
CA GLY A 24 -14.58 -0.94 -8.79
C GLY A 24 -14.81 -0.08 -7.54
N ASP A 25 -15.79 -0.48 -6.74
CA ASP A 25 -16.18 0.23 -5.51
C ASP A 25 -15.36 -0.16 -4.27
N GLN A 26 -14.28 -0.92 -4.43
CA GLN A 26 -13.43 -1.37 -3.33
C GLN A 26 -11.98 -0.95 -3.56
N GLY A 27 -11.33 -0.43 -2.52
CA GLY A 27 -9.89 -0.25 -2.50
C GLY A 27 -9.18 -1.37 -1.73
N ARG A 28 -7.97 -1.72 -2.16
CA ARG A 28 -7.07 -2.64 -1.44
C ARG A 28 -5.77 -1.95 -1.09
N LEU A 29 -5.27 -2.17 0.12
CA LEU A 29 -3.96 -1.72 0.54
C LEU A 29 -2.88 -2.68 0.04
N VAL A 30 -1.82 -2.12 -0.52
CA VAL A 30 -0.63 -2.85 -0.96
C VAL A 30 0.58 -2.26 -0.24
N LEU A 31 1.37 -3.13 0.36
CA LEU A 31 2.63 -2.77 1.02
C LEU A 31 3.77 -2.97 0.02
N ILE A 32 4.62 -1.96 -0.15
CA ILE A 32 5.71 -1.96 -1.11
C ILE A 32 7.02 -1.78 -0.36
N CYS A 33 7.95 -2.71 -0.52
CA CYS A 33 9.28 -2.63 0.08
C CYS A 33 10.08 -1.49 -0.58
N PRO A 34 10.57 -0.51 0.18
CA PRO A 34 11.40 0.58 -0.38
C PRO A 34 12.77 0.08 -0.87
N GLY A 35 13.29 -1.00 -0.27
CA GLY A 35 14.62 -1.52 -0.58
C GLY A 35 14.69 -2.32 -1.88
N CYS A 36 13.68 -3.13 -2.19
CA CYS A 36 13.70 -4.02 -3.38
C CYS A 36 12.46 -3.92 -4.28
N GLY A 37 11.47 -3.09 -3.94
CA GLY A 37 10.23 -2.95 -4.71
C GLY A 37 9.23 -4.09 -4.55
N GLN A 38 9.55 -5.14 -3.77
CA GLN A 38 8.64 -6.24 -3.52
C GLN A 38 7.29 -5.74 -2.98
N SER A 39 6.21 -6.17 -3.62
CA SER A 39 4.85 -5.85 -3.19
C SER A 39 4.26 -7.01 -2.39
N TYR A 40 3.47 -6.68 -1.36
CA TYR A 40 2.71 -7.59 -0.53
C TYR A 40 1.25 -7.12 -0.47
N ASP A 41 0.31 -8.04 -0.68
CA ASP A 41 -1.13 -7.78 -0.49
C ASP A 41 -1.60 -8.50 0.78
N PRO A 42 -1.76 -7.79 1.91
CA PRO A 42 -2.26 -8.38 3.15
C PRO A 42 -3.77 -8.68 3.12
N GLY A 43 -4.48 -8.36 2.03
CA GLY A 43 -5.93 -8.55 1.91
C GLY A 43 -6.76 -7.47 2.60
N TRP A 44 -6.13 -6.37 3.03
CA TRP A 44 -6.82 -5.26 3.68
C TRP A 44 -7.63 -4.45 2.68
N LYS A 45 -8.92 -4.29 2.98
CA LYS A 45 -9.86 -3.49 2.20
C LYS A 45 -10.00 -2.11 2.82
N VAL A 46 -10.09 -1.09 1.98
CA VAL A 46 -10.40 0.29 2.39
C VAL A 46 -11.72 0.73 1.77
N ALA A 47 -12.53 1.41 2.58
CA ALA A 47 -13.76 2.03 2.12
C ALA A 47 -13.42 3.27 1.28
N LEU A 48 -14.02 3.39 0.10
CA LEU A 48 -13.75 4.51 -0.82
C LEU A 48 -14.18 5.87 -0.28
N GLU A 49 -15.11 5.89 0.68
CA GLU A 49 -15.59 7.10 1.36
C GLU A 49 -14.48 7.85 2.10
N GLN A 50 -13.36 7.17 2.38
CA GLN A 50 -12.19 7.70 3.08
C GLN A 50 -10.98 7.91 2.15
N VAL A 51 -11.11 7.61 0.86
CA VAL A 51 -10.09 7.88 -0.15
C VAL A 51 -10.41 9.24 -0.77
N PRO A 52 -9.51 10.24 -0.71
CA PRO A 52 -9.80 11.57 -1.23
C PRO A 52 -10.27 11.48 -2.70
N PRO A 53 -11.37 12.17 -3.05
CA PRO A 53 -11.99 12.04 -4.36
C PRO A 53 -11.05 12.56 -5.44
N LYS A 54 -10.59 11.64 -6.31
CA LYS A 54 -9.78 11.84 -7.53
C LYS A 54 -8.47 12.63 -7.29
N PRO A 55 -7.30 12.11 -7.68
CA PRO A 55 -6.04 12.85 -7.45
C PRO A 55 -6.13 14.25 -8.06
N LEU A 56 -5.91 15.28 -7.24
CA LEU A 56 -5.76 16.69 -7.63
C LEU A 56 -4.47 16.95 -8.44
N VAL A 57 -3.86 15.90 -8.99
CA VAL A 57 -2.73 16.01 -9.89
C VAL A 57 -3.28 15.83 -11.30
N GLN A 58 -3.79 16.91 -11.85
CA GLN A 58 -3.77 17.07 -13.30
C GLN A 58 -2.30 17.21 -13.67
N HIS A 59 -1.73 16.20 -14.33
CA HIS A 59 -0.51 16.44 -15.08
C HIS A 59 -0.78 17.63 -16.01
N MET A 60 -0.09 18.74 -15.75
CA MET A 60 0.13 19.79 -16.76
C MET A 60 1.12 19.27 -17.78
#